data_AF-A0A6A6EN16-F1
#
_entry.id   AF-A0A6A6EN16-F1
#
_cell.length_a   1.000
_cell.length_b   1.000
_cell.length_c   1.000
_cell.angle_alpha   90.00
_cell.angle_beta   90.00
_cell.angle_gamma   90.00
#
_symmetry.space_group_name_H-M   'P 1'
#
loop_
_entity.id
_entity.type
_entity.pdbx_description
1 polymer ?
#
loop_
_entity_poly.entity_id
_entity_poly.type
_entity_poly.pdbx_seq_one_letter_code
_entity_poly.pdbx_strand_id
1 'polypeptide(L)' 'KEFGIGRAALSRRHRSVQGSREQRYGNQQNFSPAQESNLFEYIDRLCGRSLPPTKQMIRNLAQEIAHMYIGNN' A
#
# COMPACT_ATOMS: atom_id res chain seq x y z
N LYS A 1 4.72 31.26 -16.41
CA LYS A 1 4.82 29.91 -15.79
C LYS A 1 3.39 29.48 -15.46
N GLU A 2 2.65 28.99 -16.45
CA GLU A 2 1.17 28.91 -16.44
C GLU A 2 0.58 27.84 -15.51
N PHE A 3 1.30 26.74 -15.31
CA PHE A 3 0.82 25.60 -14.53
C PHE A 3 1.57 25.37 -13.22
N GLY A 4 2.53 26.24 -12.86
CA GLY A 4 3.39 26.08 -11.67
C GLY A 4 4.37 24.89 -11.71
N ILE A 5 4.20 23.94 -12.65
CA ILE A 5 5.03 22.74 -12.82
C ILE A 5 6.18 22.94 -13.82
N GLY A 6 7.25 22.18 -13.62
CA GLY A 6 8.44 22.21 -14.49
C GLY A 6 8.17 21.65 -15.89
N ARG A 7 8.87 22.19 -16.90
CA ARG A 7 8.74 21.81 -18.33
C ARG A 7 8.87 20.30 -18.57
N ALA A 8 9.73 19.62 -17.81
CA ALA A 8 9.93 18.18 -17.90
C ALA A 8 8.68 17.36 -17.50
N ALA A 9 7.95 17.80 -16.46
CA ALA A 9 6.73 17.13 -16.03
C ALA A 9 5.62 17.26 -17.09
N LEU A 10 5.46 18.47 -17.66
CA LEU A 10 4.50 18.71 -18.73
C LEU A 10 4.83 17.89 -19.99
N SER A 11 6.12 17.82 -20.37
CA SER A 11 6.56 17.02 -21.51
C SER A 11 6.33 15.51 -21.30
N ARG A 12 6.51 14.98 -20.08
CA ARG A 12 6.22 13.56 -19.79
C ARG A 12 4.73 13.26 -19.89
N ARG A 13 3.88 14.17 -19.43
CA ARG A 13 2.42 14.07 -19.57
C ARG A 13 1.99 14.04 -21.03
N HIS A 14 2.52 14.96 -21.85
CA HIS A 14 2.18 15.05 -23.27
C HIS A 14 2.60 13.83 -24.09
N ARG A 15 3.69 13.17 -23.70
CA ARG A 15 4.16 11.93 -24.35
C ARG A 15 3.53 10.67 -23.75
N SER A 16 2.53 10.81 -22.86
CA SER A 16 1.89 9.70 -22.15
C SER A 16 2.87 8.78 -21.39
N VAL A 17 4.00 9.34 -20.95
CA VAL A 17 5.03 8.60 -20.19
C VAL A 17 4.63 8.42 -18.73
N GLN A 18 3.75 9.28 -18.22
CA GLN A 18 3.21 9.11 -16.86
C GLN A 18 2.21 7.96 -16.84
N GLY A 19 2.44 6.99 -15.96
CA GLY A 19 1.51 5.89 -15.70
C GLY A 19 0.18 6.36 -15.10
N SER A 20 -0.78 5.45 -15.04
CA SER A 20 -2.10 5.73 -14.48
C SER A 20 -2.04 6.00 -12.97
N ARG A 21 -3.10 6.60 -12.42
CA ARG A 21 -3.18 6.85 -10.98
C ARG A 21 -3.19 5.54 -10.21
N GLU A 22 -3.89 4.54 -10.74
CA GLU A 22 -4.03 3.18 -10.21
C GLU A 22 -2.68 2.48 -10.14
N GLN A 23 -1.88 2.55 -11.21
CA GLN A 23 -0.51 2.02 -11.21
C GLN A 23 0.35 2.70 -10.15
N ARG A 24 0.22 4.03 -10.00
CA ARG A 24 0.93 4.77 -8.96
C ARG A 24 0.48 4.33 -7.56
N TYR A 25 -0.80 4.06 -7.34
CA TYR A 25 -1.29 3.57 -6.06
C TYR A 25 -0.76 2.17 -5.75
N GLY A 26 -0.81 1.24 -6.71
CA GLY A 26 -0.26 -0.10 -6.54
C GLY A 26 1.24 -0.10 -6.25
N ASN A 27 2.01 0.74 -6.93
CA ASN A 27 3.46 0.87 -6.70
C ASN A 27 3.82 1.53 -5.36
N GLN A 28 2.88 2.25 -4.72
CA GLN A 28 3.08 2.85 -3.39
C GLN A 28 2.68 1.91 -2.26
N GLN A 29 1.91 0.85 -2.54
CA GLN A 29 1.53 -0.13 -1.52
C GLN A 29 2.72 -1.02 -1.18
N ASN A 30 2.93 -1.26 0.11
CA ASN A 30 3.95 -2.20 0.59
C ASN A 30 3.49 -3.66 0.49
N PHE A 31 2.18 -3.88 0.34
CA PHE A 31 1.58 -5.20 0.25
C PHE A 31 1.20 -5.51 -1.19
N SER A 32 1.46 -6.74 -1.61
CA SER A 32 0.79 -7.30 -2.78
C SER A 32 -0.67 -7.65 -2.43
N PRO A 33 -1.58 -7.66 -3.42
CA PRO A 33 -2.98 -8.04 -3.19
C PRO A 33 -3.16 -9.40 -2.50
N ALA A 34 -2.25 -10.36 -2.78
CA ALA A 34 -2.25 -11.67 -2.13
C ALA A 34 -1.89 -11.59 -0.63
N GLN A 35 -0.93 -10.73 -0.27
CA GLN A 35 -0.57 -10.49 1.13
C GLN A 35 -1.68 -9.78 1.89
N GLU A 36 -2.38 -8.82 1.25
CA GLU A 36 -3.55 -8.17 1.85
C GLU A 36 -4.66 -9.18 2.15
N SER A 37 -4.95 -10.09 1.20
CA SER A 37 -5.95 -11.14 1.40
C SER A 37 -5.62 -12.05 2.60
N ASN A 38 -4.35 -12.42 2.77
CA ASN A 38 -3.91 -13.24 3.89
C ASN A 38 -4.06 -12.49 5.24
N LEU A 39 -3.72 -11.20 5.26
CA LEU A 39 -3.92 -10.34 6.43
C LEU A 39 -5.40 -10.26 6.82
N PHE A 40 -6.31 -10.09 5.85
CA PHE A 40 -7.75 -10.06 6.11
C PHE A 40 -8.26 -11.40 6.65
N GLU A 41 -7.87 -12.52 6.05
CA GLU A 41 -8.27 -13.85 6.51
C GLU A 41 -7.83 -14.11 7.97
N TYR A 42 -6.64 -13.66 8.34
CA TYR A 42 -6.17 -13.79 9.72
C TYR A 42 -6.96 -12.92 10.70
N ILE A 43 -7.27 -11.68 10.32
CA ILE A 43 -8.11 -10.78 11.10
C ILE A 43 -9.50 -11.40 11.34
N ASP A 44 -10.10 -11.98 10.30
CA ASP A 44 -11.39 -12.66 10.40
C ASP A 44 -11.33 -13.87 11.33
N ARG A 45 -10.27 -14.68 11.25
CA ARG A 45 -10.03 -15.81 12.16
C ARG A 45 -9.87 -15.37 13.63
N LEU A 46 -9.27 -14.21 13.88
CA LEU A 46 -9.15 -13.65 15.24
C LEU A 46 -10.51 -13.18 15.76
N CYS A 47 -11.25 -12.42 14.96
CA CYS A 47 -12.61 -11.97 15.31
C CYS A 47 -13.55 -13.16 15.57
N GLY A 48 -13.45 -14.22 14.77
CA GLY A 48 -14.24 -15.45 14.97
C GLY A 48 -13.94 -16.20 16.27
N ARG A 49 -12.79 -15.93 16.90
CA ARG A 49 -12.41 -16.46 18.22
C ARG A 49 -12.76 -15.51 19.37
N SER A 50 -13.56 -14.48 19.11
CA SER A 50 -13.89 -13.41 20.06
C SER A 50 -12.66 -12.63 20.56
N LEU A 51 -11.54 -12.68 19.82
CA LEU A 51 -10.33 -11.91 20.14
C LEU A 51 -10.30 -10.68 19.23
N PRO A 52 -10.56 -9.48 19.76
CA PRO A 52 -10.49 -8.27 18.94
C PRO A 52 -9.05 -8.04 18.48
N PRO A 53 -8.78 -7.93 17.17
CA PRO A 53 -7.45 -7.67 16.67
C PRO A 53 -6.98 -6.29 17.15
N THR A 54 -5.91 -6.28 17.93
CA THR A 54 -5.31 -5.02 18.41
C THR A 54 -4.37 -4.47 17.34
N LYS A 55 -4.21 -3.14 17.26
CA LYS A 55 -3.29 -2.48 16.31
C LYS A 55 -1.87 -3.08 16.31
N GLN A 56 -1.37 -3.47 17.49
CA GLN A 56 -0.07 -4.13 17.64
C GLN A 56 -0.05 -5.52 16.97
N MET A 57 -1.11 -6.33 17.14
CA MET A 57 -1.19 -7.65 16.50
C MET A 57 -1.23 -7.53 14.98
N ILE A 58 -2.03 -6.60 14.46
CA ILE A 58 -2.12 -6.33 13.02
C ILE A 58 -0.74 -5.91 12.49
N ARG A 59 -0.02 -5.04 13.21
CA ARG A 59 1.33 -4.60 12.81
C ARG A 59 2.34 -5.76 12.82
N ASN A 60 2.35 -6.58 13.87
CA ASN A 60 3.28 -7.70 13.98
C ASN A 60 3.04 -8.72 12.86
N LEU A 61 1.77 -9.05 12.59
CA LEU A 61 1.42 -9.95 11.51
C LEU A 61 1.74 -9.35 10.13
N ALA A 62 1.45 -8.07 9.94
CA ALA A 62 1.79 -7.38 8.70
C ALA A 62 3.32 -7.43 8.47
N GLN A 63 4.12 -7.24 9.51
CA GLN A 63 5.59 -7.36 9.43
C GLN A 63 6.03 -8.78 9.05
N GLU A 64 5.38 -9.79 9.62
CA GLU A 64 5.62 -11.20 9.32
C GLU A 64 5.30 -11.53 7.85
N ILE A 65 4.12 -11.12 7.36
CA ILE A 65 3.66 -11.36 5.98
C ILE A 65 4.49 -10.59 4.94
N ALA A 66 4.89 -9.36 5.27
CA ALA A 66 5.66 -8.50 4.36
C ALA A 66 7.16 -8.82 4.36
N HIS A 67 7.65 -9.62 5.33
CA HIS A 67 9.08 -9.83 5.59
C HIS A 67 9.88 -8.52 5.69
N MET A 68 9.24 -7.43 6.09
CA MET A 68 9.79 -6.08 6.13
C MET A 68 9.32 -5.35 7.38
N TYR A 69 10.16 -4.48 7.92
CA TYR A 69 9.77 -3.67 9.07
C TYR A 69 8.80 -2.57 8.65
N ILE A 70 7.52 -2.80 8.97
CA ILE A 70 6.46 -1.83 8.75
C ILE A 70 6.43 -0.87 9.94
N GLY A 71 6.66 0.39 9.64
CA GLY A 71 6.49 1.51 10.56
C GLY A 71 7.80 2.13 10.98
N ASN A 72 8.41 2.85 10.08
CA ASN A 72 9.11 4.10 10.38
C ASN A 72 8.76 5.05 9.24
N ASN A 73 7.85 5.98 9.50
CA ASN A 73 7.67 7.20 8.73
C ASN A 73 7.58 8.35 9.71
#